data_AF-A0A3L7WB92-F1
#
_entry.id   AF-A0A3L7WB92-F1
#
_cell.length_a   1.000
_cell.length_b   1.000
_cell.length_c   1.000
_cell.angle_alpha   90.00
_cell.angle_beta   90.00
_cell.angle_gamma   90.00
#
_symmetry.space_group_name_H-M   'P 1'
#
loop_
_entity.id
_entity.type
_entity.pdbx_description
1 polymer ?
#
loop_
_entity_poly.entity_id
_entity_poly.type
_entity_poly.pdbx_seq_one_letter_code
_entity_poly.pdbx_strand_id
1 'polypeptide(L)'
;MPSNVAQSYPYKRESEAERAAAIALTLAAREGLAERLAAEALPYDNAAEDEAWAWRCRSVGCAGIMHTAGYARDRHGLVALCDACGTIALR
;
A
#
# COMPACT_ATOMS: atom_id res chain seq x y z
N MET A 1 -9.41 13.22 -19.13
CA MET A 1 -8.54 12.37 -18.30
C MET A 1 -8.94 10.92 -18.55
N PRO A 2 -8.04 10.02 -18.97
CA PRO A 2 -8.42 8.62 -19.09
C PRO A 2 -8.59 8.07 -17.67
N SER A 3 -9.82 8.07 -17.16
CA SER A 3 -10.20 7.37 -15.94
C SER A 3 -10.42 5.91 -16.30
N ASN A 4 -9.33 5.18 -16.49
CA ASN A 4 -9.42 3.74 -16.61
C ASN A 4 -9.77 3.18 -15.22
N VAL A 5 -11.05 2.93 -15.02
CA VAL A 5 -11.64 2.21 -13.89
C VAL A 5 -10.88 0.92 -13.58
N ALA A 6 -10.29 0.26 -14.59
CA ALA A 6 -9.40 -0.89 -14.44
C ALA A 6 -8.11 -0.62 -13.62
N GLN A 7 -7.71 0.64 -13.39
CA GLN A 7 -6.54 1.02 -12.60
C GLN A 7 -6.85 1.31 -11.12
N SER A 8 -8.14 1.41 -10.75
CA SER A 8 -8.57 1.36 -9.35
C SER A 8 -8.87 -0.07 -8.89
N TYR A 9 -8.99 -1.01 -9.83
CA TYR A 9 -9.17 -2.42 -9.50
C TYR A 9 -7.88 -3.01 -8.91
N PRO A 10 -8.00 -3.87 -7.89
CA PRO A 10 -6.87 -4.61 -7.37
C PRO A 10 -6.16 -5.37 -8.50
N TYR A 11 -4.84 -5.22 -8.55
CA TYR A 11 -3.98 -5.87 -9.54
C TYR A 11 -3.80 -7.35 -9.23
N LYS A 12 -3.67 -7.69 -7.95
CA LYS A 12 -3.60 -9.07 -7.44
C LYS A 12 -4.04 -9.12 -5.97
N ARG A 13 -4.35 -10.32 -5.51
CA ARG A 13 -4.25 -10.67 -4.09
C ARG A 13 -2.82 -11.11 -3.82
N GLU A 14 -2.31 -10.76 -2.65
CA GLU A 14 -1.01 -11.21 -2.15
C GLU A 14 -1.19 -11.79 -0.75
N SER A 15 -0.31 -12.70 -0.36
CA SER A 15 -0.34 -13.23 0.99
C SER A 15 0.07 -12.15 2.00
N GLU A 16 -0.45 -12.28 3.22
CA GLU A 16 -0.08 -11.39 4.33
C GLU A 16 1.44 -11.38 4.58
N ALA A 17 2.10 -12.53 4.42
CA ALA A 17 3.54 -12.65 4.58
C ALA A 17 4.33 -11.87 3.51
N GLU A 18 3.95 -11.98 2.23
CA GLU A 18 4.58 -11.22 1.14
C GLU A 18 4.38 -9.72 1.32
N ARG A 19 3.16 -9.30 1.67
CA ARG A 19 2.80 -7.91 1.96
C ARG A 19 3.64 -7.33 3.09
N ALA A 20 3.68 -8.03 4.23
CA ALA A 20 4.42 -7.59 5.41
C ALA A 20 5.92 -7.49 5.14
N ALA A 21 6.50 -8.46 4.43
CA ALA A 21 7.91 -8.44 4.04
C ALA A 21 8.23 -7.25 3.11
N ALA A 22 7.41 -7.01 2.09
CA ALA A 22 7.59 -5.89 1.17
C ALA A 22 7.52 -4.54 1.91
N ILE A 23 6.54 -4.35 2.79
CA ILE A 23 6.42 -3.13 3.60
C ILE A 23 7.63 -2.98 4.53
N ALA A 24 8.03 -4.02 5.26
CA ALA A 24 9.16 -3.95 6.18
C ALA A 24 10.47 -3.55 5.46
N LEU A 25 10.77 -4.18 4.31
CA LEU A 25 11.92 -3.82 3.49
C LEU A 25 11.87 -2.36 3.04
N THR A 26 10.70 -1.90 2.64
CA THR A 26 10.45 -0.55 2.14
C THR A 26 10.65 0.51 3.22
N LEU A 27 10.15 0.24 4.43
CA LEU A 27 10.30 1.13 5.59
C LEU A 27 11.76 1.16 6.07
N ALA A 28 12.44 0.01 6.10
CA ALA A 28 13.85 -0.07 6.48
C ALA A 28 14.77 0.67 5.48
N ALA A 29 14.42 0.68 4.20
CA ALA A 29 15.20 1.32 3.15
C ALA A 29 15.04 2.85 3.09
N ARG A 30 14.09 3.45 3.82
CA ARG A 30 13.75 4.88 3.70
C ARG A 30 13.53 5.54 5.05
N GLU A 31 14.47 6.40 5.42
CA GLU A 31 14.42 7.20 6.63
C GLU A 31 13.14 8.07 6.70
N GLY A 32 12.48 8.12 7.86
CA GLY A 32 11.29 8.92 8.11
C GLY A 32 9.98 8.37 7.50
N LEU A 33 10.04 7.28 6.73
CA LEU A 33 8.85 6.74 6.06
C LEU A 33 7.92 6.01 7.04
N ALA A 34 8.47 5.35 8.05
CA ALA A 34 7.71 4.62 9.06
C ALA A 34 6.83 5.57 9.89
N GLU A 35 7.40 6.71 10.32
CA GLU A 35 6.70 7.74 11.08
C GLU A 35 5.58 8.37 10.25
N ARG A 36 5.85 8.65 8.97
CA ARG A 36 4.85 9.17 8.03
C ARG A 36 3.70 8.19 7.83
N LEU A 37 3.99 6.91 7.61
CA LEU A 37 2.97 5.89 7.47
C LEU A 37 2.13 5.76 8.74
N ALA A 38 2.75 5.77 9.92
CA ALA A 38 2.04 5.68 11.21
C ALA A 38 1.13 6.89 11.48
N ALA A 39 1.50 8.07 10.98
CA ALA A 39 0.68 9.28 11.07
C ALA A 39 -0.56 9.21 10.16
N GLU A 40 -0.49 8.52 9.03
CA GLU A 40 -1.58 8.43 8.05
C GLU A 40 -2.50 7.20 8.25
N ALA A 41 -1.94 6.11 8.78
CA ALA A 41 -2.59 4.80 8.82
C ALA A 41 -2.69 4.21 10.23
N LEU A 42 -3.78 3.50 10.47
CA LEU A 42 -3.90 2.49 11.51
C LEU A 42 -3.41 1.14 10.96
N PRO A 43 -2.91 0.22 11.81
CA PRO A 43 -2.49 -1.11 11.38
C PRO A 43 -3.54 -1.80 10.51
N TYR A 44 -3.07 -2.48 9.46
CA TYR A 44 -3.93 -3.37 8.68
C TYR A 44 -4.17 -4.64 9.50
N ASP A 45 -5.32 -4.72 10.15
CA ASP A 45 -5.78 -5.94 10.81
C ASP A 45 -6.82 -6.60 9.92
N ASN A 46 -6.37 -7.58 9.13
CA ASN A 46 -7.24 -8.41 8.29
C ASN A 46 -7.11 -9.89 8.68
N ALA A 47 -7.07 -10.18 9.99
CA ALA A 47 -6.84 -11.52 10.52
C ALA A 47 -7.83 -12.62 10.05
N ALA A 48 -8.93 -12.24 9.39
CA ALA A 48 -9.90 -13.17 8.82
C ALA A 48 -9.55 -13.64 7.39
N GLU A 49 -8.75 -12.87 6.65
CA GLU A 49 -8.31 -13.23 5.31
C GLU A 49 -6.78 -13.10 5.26
N ASP A 50 -6.07 -14.23 5.12
CA ASP A 50 -4.61 -14.30 4.93
C ASP A 50 -4.13 -13.64 3.61
N GLU A 51 -4.98 -12.81 3.01
CA GLU A 51 -4.80 -12.13 1.74
C GLU A 51 -5.06 -10.62 1.87
N ALA A 52 -4.32 -9.86 1.10
CA ALA A 52 -4.52 -8.42 0.95
C ALA A 52 -4.56 -8.03 -0.53
N TRP A 53 -5.26 -6.94 -0.83
CA TRP A 53 -5.25 -6.36 -2.17
C TRP A 53 -3.94 -5.59 -2.41
N ALA A 54 -3.44 -5.69 -3.65
CA ALA A 54 -2.31 -4.93 -4.14
C ALA A 54 -2.66 -4.22 -5.45
N TRP A 55 -2.04 -3.07 -5.72
CA TRP A 55 -2.27 -2.28 -6.95
C TRP A 55 -0.94 -1.93 -7.64
N ARG A 56 -0.97 -1.51 -8.90
CA ARG A 56 0.21 -0.86 -9.49
C ARG A 56 0.41 0.55 -8.95
N CYS A 57 1.67 0.94 -8.77
CA CYS A 57 2.02 2.31 -8.44
C CYS A 57 1.59 3.26 -9.58
N ARG A 58 1.07 4.43 -9.21
CA ARG A 58 0.66 5.48 -10.16
C ARG A 58 1.67 6.62 -10.28
N SER A 59 2.74 6.59 -9.48
CA SER A 59 3.81 7.58 -9.57
C SER A 59 4.50 7.45 -10.92
N VAL A 60 4.70 8.57 -11.61
CA VAL A 60 5.28 8.61 -12.95
C VAL A 60 6.66 7.96 -12.93
N GLY A 61 6.88 6.98 -13.82
CA GLY A 61 8.15 6.24 -13.92
C GLY A 61 8.35 5.16 -12.86
N CYS A 62 7.39 4.90 -11.97
CA CYS A 62 7.50 3.86 -10.96
C CYS A 62 6.83 2.55 -11.42
N ALA A 63 7.62 1.48 -11.50
CA ALA A 63 7.12 0.13 -11.81
C ALA A 63 6.67 -0.67 -10.57
N GLY A 64 6.66 -0.05 -9.39
CA GLY A 64 6.39 -0.72 -8.12
C GLY A 64 4.95 -1.15 -7.89
N ILE A 65 4.77 -1.94 -6.85
CA ILE A 65 3.50 -2.43 -6.35
C ILE A 65 3.12 -1.64 -5.09
N MET A 66 1.84 -1.35 -4.98
CA MET A 66 1.22 -0.68 -3.84
C MET A 66 0.62 -1.77 -2.96
N HIS A 67 1.22 -2.00 -1.80
CA HIS A 67 0.79 -2.97 -0.81
C HIS A 67 -0.17 -2.31 0.17
N THR A 68 -1.23 -3.02 0.57
CA THR A 68 -2.11 -2.53 1.64
C THR A 68 -1.30 -2.39 2.93
N ALA A 69 -1.22 -1.17 3.47
CA ALA A 69 -0.41 -0.84 4.63
C ALA A 69 -1.24 -0.58 5.88
N GLY A 70 -2.52 -0.25 5.72
CA GLY A 70 -3.39 0.06 6.83
C GLY A 70 -4.74 0.63 6.43
N TYR A 71 -5.50 1.03 7.42
CA TYR A 71 -6.73 1.81 7.24
C TYR A 71 -6.45 3.28 7.49
N ALA A 72 -6.95 4.16 6.65
CA ALA A 72 -6.74 5.59 6.84
C ALA A 72 -7.45 6.07 8.11
N ARG A 73 -6.75 6.92 8.89
CA ARG A 73 -7.28 7.43 10.17
C ARG A 73 -8.52 8.31 9.98
N ASP A 74 -8.48 9.20 8.98
CA ASP A 74 -9.51 10.24 8.78
C ASP A 74 -10.39 10.00 7.55
N ARG A 75 -10.18 8.90 6.83
CA ARG A 75 -10.89 8.60 5.57
C ARG A 75 -11.25 7.12 5.54
N HIS A 76 -12.48 6.78 5.14
CA HIS A 76 -12.94 5.39 5.03
C HIS A 76 -12.31 4.68 3.81
N GLY A 77 -11.00 4.44 3.84
CA GLY A 77 -10.27 3.84 2.71
C GLY A 77 -8.99 3.14 3.15
N LEU A 78 -8.45 2.32 2.25
CA LEU A 78 -7.20 1.63 2.49
C LEU A 78 -6.03 2.59 2.23
N VAL A 79 -5.05 2.58 3.13
CA VAL A 79 -3.75 3.19 2.89
C VAL A 79 -2.88 2.13 2.25
N ALA A 80 -2.27 2.46 1.12
CA ALA A 80 -1.31 1.60 0.44
C ALA A 80 0.06 2.26 0.33
N LEU A 81 1.12 1.47 0.46
CA LEU A 81 2.52 1.90 0.35
C LEU A 81 3.17 1.28 -0.90
N CYS A 82 3.87 2.08 -1.70
CA CYS A 82 4.66 1.58 -2.82
C CYS A 82 6.02 1.01 -2.37
N ASP A 83 6.31 -0.23 -2.75
CA ASP A 83 7.60 -0.88 -2.53
C ASP A 83 8.79 -0.16 -3.19
N ALA A 84 8.62 0.38 -4.40
CA ALA A 84 9.71 0.93 -5.19
C ALA A 84 9.96 2.44 -4.98
N CYS A 85 8.93 3.26 -4.79
CA CYS A 85 9.09 4.71 -4.62
C CYS A 85 8.63 5.27 -3.28
N GLY A 86 8.00 4.47 -2.42
CA GLY A 86 7.62 4.89 -1.07
C GLY A 86 6.44 5.84 -1.01
N THR A 87 5.73 6.00 -2.13
CA THR A 87 4.49 6.75 -2.15
C THR A 87 3.46 6.07 -1.26
N ILE A 88 2.87 6.85 -0.35
CA ILE A 88 1.69 6.48 0.43
C ILE A 88 0.48 7.07 -0.30
N ALA A 89 -0.56 6.27 -0.52
CA ALA A 89 -1.77 6.73 -1.20
C ALA A 89 -3.01 5.97 -0.72
N LEU A 90 -4.17 6.62 -0.86
CA LEU A 90 -5.47 6.01 -0.58
C LEU A 90 -5.94 5.14 -1.76
N ARG A 91 -6.68 4.07 -1.42
CA ARG A 91 -7.29 3.12 -2.34
C ARG A 91 -8.75 2.88 -2.00
#